data_AF-A0AAD7AB42-F1
#
_entry.id   AF-A0AAD7AB42-F1
#
_cell.length_a   1.000
_cell.length_b   1.000
_cell.length_c   1.000
_cell.angle_alpha   90.00
_cell.angle_beta   90.00
_cell.angle_gamma   90.00
#
_symmetry.space_group_name_H-M   'P 1'
#
loop_
_entity.id
_entity.type
_entity.pdbx_description
1 polymer ?
#
loop_
_entity_poly.entity_id
_entity_poly.type
_entity_poly.pdbx_seq_one_letter_code
_entity_poly.pdbx_strand_id
1 'polypeptide(L)'
;MKIPYSLLVALGTTHVVQVLADSCADPSQAVPVFRDFNHAVGDHFYTTNNTEYNAANSGGYFPEGPRFAVFPTAVSSTTHLIRLWNGDAADHFYTTNTSEANSGAAGGYTIESVTPMFVYSTQLCGSVPLYRSWSPTNRDHFYTTSATERDGETGYTFELIAGYVLPLASGSSSASGNVAVGTGGSTPGSASDSAPPPTNTNSSPRRSSRGTWLLSLLFICTVL
;
A
#
# COMPACT_ATOMS: atom_id res chain seq x y z
N MET A 1 -27.90 -50.60 57.36
CA MET A 1 -27.54 -49.20 57.04
C MET A 1 -26.90 -49.21 55.65
N LYS A 2 -27.64 -48.68 54.66
CA LYS A 2 -27.27 -48.18 53.31
C LYS A 2 -26.31 -48.98 52.39
N ILE A 3 -26.84 -49.24 51.19
CA ILE A 3 -26.29 -49.89 49.99
C ILE A 3 -25.20 -49.00 49.32
N PRO A 4 -24.07 -49.53 48.80
CA PRO A 4 -23.25 -48.78 47.85
C PRO A 4 -23.81 -48.89 46.42
N TYR A 5 -24.10 -47.73 45.86
CA TYR A 5 -24.57 -47.51 44.49
C TYR A 5 -23.46 -47.69 43.45
N SER A 6 -23.89 -48.23 42.31
CA SER A 6 -23.18 -48.44 41.06
C SER A 6 -22.59 -47.18 40.42
N LEU A 7 -21.50 -47.41 39.69
CA LEU A 7 -21.23 -46.97 38.31
C LEU A 7 -21.58 -45.53 37.93
N LEU A 8 -20.56 -44.68 37.78
CA LEU A 8 -20.60 -43.58 36.83
C LEU A 8 -19.55 -43.82 35.73
N VAL A 9 -20.06 -44.04 34.52
CA VAL A 9 -19.32 -43.91 33.26
C VAL A 9 -19.06 -42.41 33.06
N ALA A 10 -17.80 -41.98 33.14
CA ALA A 10 -17.44 -40.63 32.72
C ALA A 10 -17.29 -40.63 31.19
N LEU A 11 -18.25 -39.96 30.55
CA LEU A 11 -18.31 -39.67 29.12
C LEU A 11 -17.05 -38.96 28.65
N GLY A 12 -16.59 -39.34 27.46
CA GLY A 12 -15.41 -38.80 26.81
C GLY A 12 -15.38 -37.27 26.84
N THR A 13 -14.26 -36.73 27.31
CA THR A 13 -13.83 -35.38 26.98
C THR A 13 -13.79 -35.27 25.47
N THR A 14 -14.84 -34.66 24.90
CA THR A 14 -14.75 -33.95 23.64
C THR A 14 -13.48 -33.14 23.72
N HIS A 15 -12.49 -33.49 22.88
CA HIS A 15 -11.37 -32.63 22.61
C HIS A 15 -11.95 -31.32 22.10
N VAL A 16 -12.12 -30.37 23.00
CA VAL A 16 -12.17 -28.97 22.63
C VAL A 16 -10.76 -28.68 22.12
N VAL A 17 -10.48 -29.09 20.88
CA VAL A 17 -9.49 -28.39 20.07
C VAL A 17 -10.15 -27.04 19.85
N GLN A 18 -9.99 -26.16 20.83
CA GLN A 18 -10.17 -24.74 20.61
C GLN A 18 -9.08 -24.40 19.62
N VAL A 19 -9.37 -24.61 18.33
CA VAL A 19 -8.61 -23.99 17.26
C VAL A 19 -8.77 -22.51 17.59
N LEU A 20 -7.72 -21.91 18.13
CA LEU A 20 -7.55 -20.47 18.11
C LEU A 20 -7.55 -20.15 16.62
N ALA A 21 -8.74 -19.89 16.06
CA ALA A 21 -8.88 -19.50 14.69
C ALA A 21 -7.95 -18.30 14.51
N ASP A 22 -7.00 -18.45 13.58
CA ASP A 22 -5.84 -17.59 13.43
C ASP A 22 -6.22 -16.11 13.60
N SER A 23 -5.43 -15.37 14.39
CA SER A 23 -5.53 -13.90 14.50
C SER A 23 -5.25 -13.17 13.17
N CYS A 24 -5.04 -13.94 12.11
CA CYS A 24 -4.77 -13.55 10.75
C CYS A 24 -6.06 -13.38 9.96
N ALA A 25 -6.21 -12.21 9.35
CA ALA A 25 -7.16 -12.04 8.26
C ALA A 25 -6.77 -12.93 7.06
N ASP A 26 -7.76 -13.36 6.30
CA ASP A 26 -7.54 -14.17 5.10
C ASP A 26 -6.79 -13.33 4.05
N PRO A 27 -5.55 -13.70 3.67
CA PRO A 27 -4.74 -12.92 2.73
C PRO A 27 -5.37 -12.82 1.34
N SER A 28 -6.33 -13.69 0.98
CA SER A 28 -7.07 -13.60 -0.28
C SER A 28 -8.02 -12.38 -0.33
N GLN A 29 -8.32 -11.78 0.81
CA GLN A 29 -9.11 -10.54 0.91
C GLN A 29 -8.28 -9.27 0.68
N ALA A 30 -6.95 -9.39 0.65
CA ALA A 30 -6.09 -8.25 0.37
C ALA A 30 -5.97 -7.99 -1.14
N VAL A 31 -5.86 -6.73 -1.50
CA VAL A 31 -5.70 -6.27 -2.88
C VAL A 31 -4.38 -5.52 -3.04
N PRO A 32 -3.74 -5.58 -4.22
CA PRO A 32 -2.51 -4.83 -4.47
C PRO A 32 -2.72 -3.32 -4.34
N VAL A 33 -1.72 -2.64 -3.77
CA VAL A 33 -1.55 -1.19 -3.82
C VAL A 33 -0.59 -0.87 -4.96
N PHE A 34 -1.07 -0.08 -5.91
CA PHE A 34 -0.26 0.51 -6.96
C PHE A 34 0.45 1.76 -6.43
N ARG A 35 1.70 1.95 -6.87
CA ARG A 35 2.48 3.16 -6.64
C ARG A 35 2.73 3.85 -7.98
N ASP A 36 2.45 5.15 -8.05
CA ASP A 36 2.80 6.01 -9.17
C ASP A 36 3.64 7.19 -8.68
N PHE A 37 4.48 7.74 -9.55
CA PHE A 37 5.33 8.88 -9.21
C PHE A 37 5.23 10.01 -10.24
N ASN A 38 5.02 11.24 -9.79
CA ASN A 38 5.02 12.40 -10.67
C ASN A 38 6.34 13.17 -10.56
N HIS A 39 7.26 12.94 -11.51
CA HIS A 39 8.56 13.60 -11.56
C HIS A 39 8.50 15.15 -11.64
N ALA A 40 7.39 15.72 -12.09
CA ALA A 40 7.26 17.18 -12.25
C ALA A 40 6.97 17.89 -10.93
N VAL A 41 6.23 17.25 -10.02
CA VAL A 41 5.88 17.81 -8.70
C VAL A 41 6.57 17.11 -7.53
N GLY A 42 7.13 15.92 -7.77
CA GLY A 42 7.88 15.15 -6.78
C GLY A 42 7.01 14.29 -5.86
N ASP A 43 5.78 13.95 -6.25
CA ASP A 43 4.78 13.26 -5.41
C ASP A 43 4.65 11.77 -5.74
N HIS A 44 4.55 10.93 -4.71
CA HIS A 44 4.16 9.54 -4.81
C HIS A 44 2.68 9.32 -4.47
N PHE A 45 1.96 8.67 -5.38
CA PHE A 45 0.57 8.31 -5.18
C PHE A 45 0.40 6.80 -4.96
N TYR A 46 -0.38 6.43 -3.95
CA TYR A 46 -0.69 5.03 -3.61
C TYR A 46 -2.20 4.80 -3.60
N THR A 47 -2.64 3.78 -4.35
CA THR A 47 -4.06 3.43 -4.42
C THR A 47 -4.28 1.96 -4.72
N THR A 48 -5.39 1.40 -4.23
CA THR A 48 -5.92 0.10 -4.66
C THR A 48 -6.97 0.24 -5.77
N ASN A 49 -7.36 1.47 -6.11
CA ASN A 49 -8.43 1.77 -7.04
C ASN A 49 -7.87 2.02 -8.45
N ASN A 50 -8.19 1.11 -9.38
CA ASN A 50 -7.75 1.21 -10.78
C ASN A 50 -8.24 2.49 -11.48
N THR A 51 -9.40 3.04 -11.10
CA THR A 51 -9.89 4.30 -11.68
C THR A 51 -9.01 5.46 -11.25
N GLU A 52 -8.62 5.53 -9.97
CA GLU A 52 -7.69 6.54 -9.48
C GLU A 52 -6.31 6.39 -10.12
N TYR A 53 -5.78 5.16 -10.17
CA TYR A 53 -4.50 4.84 -10.83
C TYR A 53 -4.49 5.30 -12.30
N ASN A 54 -5.52 4.96 -13.07
CA ASN A 54 -5.62 5.37 -14.48
C ASN A 54 -5.78 6.89 -14.63
N ALA A 55 -6.48 7.55 -13.70
CA ALA A 55 -6.62 8.99 -13.69
C ALA A 55 -5.29 9.70 -13.35
N ALA A 56 -4.54 9.20 -12.36
CA ALA A 56 -3.22 9.70 -12.00
C ALA A 56 -2.24 9.58 -13.16
N ASN A 57 -2.24 8.43 -13.86
CA ASN A 57 -1.45 8.23 -15.08
C ASN A 57 -1.78 9.25 -16.17
N SER A 58 -3.07 9.52 -16.38
CA SER A 58 -3.52 10.57 -17.31
C SER A 58 -3.15 11.98 -16.85
N GLY A 59 -2.94 12.16 -15.54
CA GLY A 59 -2.53 13.40 -14.87
C GLY A 59 -1.02 13.62 -14.76
N GLY A 60 -0.20 12.75 -15.37
CA GLY A 60 1.26 12.89 -15.41
C GLY A 60 2.03 12.12 -14.33
N TYR A 61 1.36 11.26 -13.57
CA TYR A 61 2.06 10.26 -12.75
C TYR A 61 2.54 9.12 -13.64
N PHE A 62 3.73 8.61 -13.34
CA PHE A 62 4.34 7.49 -14.03
C PHE A 62 4.12 6.23 -13.22
N PRO A 63 3.58 5.16 -13.84
CA PRO A 63 3.26 3.96 -13.11
C PRO A 63 4.51 3.20 -12.70
N GLU A 64 4.56 2.82 -11.43
CA GLU A 64 5.60 1.94 -10.92
C GLU A 64 5.10 0.55 -10.52
N GLY A 65 3.79 0.35 -10.63
CA GLY A 65 3.13 -0.94 -10.49
C GLY A 65 2.81 -1.31 -9.03
N PRO A 66 2.35 -2.55 -8.79
CA PRO A 66 1.99 -3.00 -7.46
C PRO A 66 3.24 -3.13 -6.58
N ARG A 67 3.15 -2.70 -5.31
CA ARG A 67 4.28 -2.75 -4.35
C ARG A 67 4.04 -3.68 -3.15
N PHE A 68 2.82 -3.75 -2.67
CA PHE A 68 2.37 -4.56 -1.54
C PHE A 68 0.86 -4.74 -1.61
N ALA A 69 0.26 -5.50 -0.70
CA ALA A 69 -1.19 -5.67 -0.61
C ALA A 69 -1.74 -5.23 0.75
N VAL A 70 -2.95 -4.67 0.73
CA VAL A 70 -3.70 -4.17 1.89
C VAL A 70 -5.15 -4.64 1.82
N PHE A 71 -5.86 -4.56 2.94
CA PHE A 71 -7.29 -4.91 2.96
C PHE A 71 -8.14 -3.70 2.57
N PRO A 72 -9.11 -3.83 1.64
CA PRO A 72 -10.00 -2.73 1.26
C PRO A 72 -11.11 -2.49 2.29
N THR A 73 -11.26 -3.38 3.28
CA THR A 73 -12.23 -3.29 4.37
C THR A 73 -11.57 -3.66 5.69
N ALA A 74 -12.08 -3.13 6.81
CA ALA A 74 -11.58 -3.48 8.13
C ALA A 74 -11.75 -4.99 8.40
N VAL A 75 -10.66 -5.64 8.76
CA VAL A 75 -10.60 -7.05 9.17
C VAL A 75 -9.86 -7.17 10.51
N SER A 76 -9.85 -8.36 11.11
CA SER A 76 -9.21 -8.57 12.42
C SER A 76 -7.77 -8.07 12.43
N SER A 77 -7.38 -7.42 13.53
CA SER A 77 -6.03 -6.92 13.77
C SER A 77 -5.54 -5.81 12.82
N THR A 78 -6.42 -5.24 11.99
CA THR A 78 -6.08 -4.13 11.09
C THR A 78 -6.53 -2.76 11.62
N THR A 79 -5.83 -1.73 11.17
CA THR A 79 -6.16 -0.32 11.39
C THR A 79 -6.22 0.40 10.05
N HIS A 80 -6.96 1.51 9.99
CA HIS A 80 -7.10 2.30 8.79
C HIS A 80 -5.78 3.03 8.47
N LEU A 81 -5.30 2.89 7.24
CA LEU A 81 -4.24 3.70 6.66
C LEU A 81 -4.91 4.90 5.98
N ILE A 82 -4.99 6.00 6.72
CA ILE A 82 -5.66 7.23 6.34
C ILE A 82 -4.82 7.94 5.27
N ARG A 83 -5.41 8.22 4.11
CA ARG A 83 -4.81 9.03 3.05
C ARG A 83 -5.17 10.50 3.24
N LEU A 84 -4.20 11.38 3.04
CA LEU A 84 -4.35 12.83 3.09
C LEU A 84 -3.72 13.46 1.85
N TRP A 85 -4.32 14.56 1.38
CA TRP A 85 -3.84 15.32 0.21
C TRP A 85 -3.69 16.80 0.53
N ASN A 86 -2.59 17.42 0.10
CA ASN A 86 -2.41 18.87 0.14
C ASN A 86 -2.09 19.41 -1.26
N GLY A 87 -3.02 20.18 -1.82
CA GLY A 87 -2.88 20.74 -3.17
C GLY A 87 -1.84 21.86 -3.30
N ASP A 88 -1.48 22.54 -2.21
CA ASP A 88 -0.45 23.59 -2.23
C ASP A 88 0.96 22.98 -2.17
N ALA A 89 1.13 21.90 -1.40
CA ALA A 89 2.37 21.13 -1.33
C ALA A 89 2.52 20.17 -2.52
N ALA A 90 1.41 19.78 -3.13
CA ALA A 90 1.30 18.66 -4.05
C ALA A 90 1.85 17.36 -3.42
N ASP A 91 1.35 17.00 -2.24
CA ASP A 91 1.79 15.82 -1.47
C ASP A 91 0.60 14.95 -1.05
N HIS A 92 0.73 13.64 -1.27
CA HIS A 92 -0.06 12.61 -0.62
C HIS A 92 0.72 12.00 0.54
N PHE A 93 0.10 11.97 1.73
CA PHE A 93 0.64 11.20 2.84
C PHE A 93 -0.37 10.26 3.46
N TYR A 94 0.16 9.19 4.04
CA TYR A 94 -0.57 8.06 4.57
C TYR A 94 -0.15 7.79 6.02
N THR A 95 -1.14 7.66 6.90
CA THR A 95 -0.87 7.39 8.33
C THR A 95 -1.91 6.50 8.97
N THR A 96 -1.47 5.68 9.91
CA THR A 96 -2.35 4.92 10.80
C THR A 96 -2.64 5.67 12.11
N ASN A 97 -2.00 6.83 12.32
CA ASN A 97 -2.16 7.65 13.51
C ASN A 97 -3.21 8.74 13.27
N THR A 98 -4.38 8.59 13.88
CA THR A 98 -5.49 9.56 13.79
C THR A 98 -5.09 10.95 14.29
N SER A 99 -4.24 11.06 15.31
CA SER A 99 -3.75 12.37 15.77
C SER A 99 -2.86 13.04 14.73
N GLU A 100 -2.00 12.29 14.05
CA GLU A 100 -1.19 12.82 12.94
C GLU A 100 -2.06 13.28 11.77
N ALA A 101 -3.07 12.48 11.40
CA ALA A 101 -4.04 12.86 10.37
C ALA A 101 -4.78 14.15 10.73
N ASN A 102 -5.23 14.30 11.98
CA ASN A 102 -5.91 15.51 12.46
C ASN A 102 -4.98 16.73 12.46
N SER A 103 -3.71 16.55 12.86
CA SER A 103 -2.69 17.61 12.79
C SER A 103 -2.40 18.01 11.34
N GLY A 104 -2.27 17.05 10.43
CA GLY A 104 -2.11 17.32 9.00
C GLY A 104 -3.30 18.07 8.43
N ALA A 105 -4.53 17.68 8.80
CA ALA A 105 -5.74 18.37 8.39
C ALA A 105 -5.78 19.83 8.89
N ALA A 106 -5.39 20.06 10.14
CA ALA A 106 -5.23 21.42 10.67
C ALA A 106 -4.13 22.22 9.95
N GLY A 107 -3.15 21.52 9.35
CA GLY A 107 -2.07 22.07 8.54
C GLY A 107 -2.38 22.24 7.05
N GLY A 108 -3.64 22.07 6.62
CA GLY A 108 -4.07 22.30 5.24
C GLY A 108 -4.19 21.06 4.36
N TYR A 109 -3.97 19.86 4.91
CA TYR A 109 -4.31 18.63 4.21
C TYR A 109 -5.81 18.36 4.26
N THR A 110 -6.33 17.65 3.26
CA THR A 110 -7.67 17.09 3.25
C THR A 110 -7.59 15.59 3.50
N ILE A 111 -8.35 15.07 4.45
CA ILE A 111 -8.50 13.62 4.64
C ILE A 111 -9.34 13.06 3.50
N GLU A 112 -8.80 12.07 2.80
CA GLU A 112 -9.48 11.42 1.68
C GLU A 112 -9.95 10.02 2.08
N SER A 113 -11.21 9.71 1.76
CA SER A 113 -11.87 8.45 2.19
C SER A 113 -12.42 7.62 1.03
N VAL A 114 -12.08 7.96 -0.22
CA VAL A 114 -12.69 7.33 -1.41
C VAL A 114 -12.19 5.90 -1.64
N THR A 115 -10.97 5.61 -1.19
CA THR A 115 -10.30 4.32 -1.33
C THR A 115 -9.75 3.90 0.03
N PRO A 116 -10.57 3.25 0.87
CA PRO A 116 -10.15 2.83 2.20
C PRO A 116 -9.09 1.74 2.10
N MET A 117 -8.05 1.86 2.93
CA MET A 117 -6.96 0.90 3.00
C MET A 117 -6.71 0.52 4.45
N PHE A 118 -6.62 -0.77 4.76
CA PHE A 118 -6.40 -1.28 6.11
C PHE A 118 -5.15 -2.15 6.15
N VAL A 119 -4.32 -1.91 7.16
CA VAL A 119 -3.01 -2.56 7.36
C VAL A 119 -2.94 -3.13 8.78
N TYR A 120 -2.09 -4.11 9.02
CA TYR A 120 -1.89 -4.59 10.39
C TYR A 120 -1.15 -3.55 11.23
N SER A 121 -1.56 -3.41 12.49
CA SER A 121 -0.93 -2.49 13.45
C SER A 121 0.37 -3.04 14.05
N THR A 122 0.53 -4.37 14.07
CA THR A 122 1.74 -5.07 14.51
C THR A 122 2.13 -6.13 13.49
N GLN A 123 3.38 -6.60 13.55
CA GLN A 123 3.87 -7.60 12.61
C GLN A 123 3.25 -8.97 12.92
N LEU A 124 2.28 -9.37 12.10
CA LEU A 124 1.59 -10.66 12.20
C LEU A 124 1.34 -11.27 10.82
N CYS A 125 1.13 -12.58 10.76
CA CYS A 125 0.58 -13.26 9.58
C CYS A 125 1.41 -13.10 8.30
N GLY A 126 2.74 -13.15 8.45
CA GLY A 126 3.67 -13.00 7.33
C GLY A 126 3.74 -11.59 6.75
N SER A 127 3.17 -10.60 7.44
CA SER A 127 3.29 -9.20 7.04
C SER A 127 4.72 -8.67 7.20
N VAL A 128 5.01 -7.66 6.39
CA VAL A 128 6.30 -6.96 6.34
C VAL A 128 6.09 -5.49 6.70
N PRO A 129 7.10 -4.82 7.28
CA PRO A 129 6.99 -3.40 7.60
C PRO A 129 6.77 -2.56 6.34
N LEU A 130 5.87 -1.59 6.44
CA LEU A 130 5.72 -0.49 5.49
C LEU A 130 6.53 0.70 6.01
N TYR A 131 7.72 0.92 5.47
CA TYR A 131 8.56 2.05 5.83
C TYR A 131 8.02 3.34 5.22
N ARG A 132 7.96 4.40 6.01
CA ARG A 132 7.70 5.77 5.56
C ARG A 132 8.98 6.59 5.63
N SER A 133 9.25 7.36 4.58
CA SER A 133 10.37 8.30 4.50
C SER A 133 9.89 9.65 4.01
N TRP A 134 10.57 10.72 4.41
CA TRP A 134 10.24 12.09 4.05
C TRP A 134 11.35 12.74 3.22
N SER A 135 10.99 13.45 2.15
CA SER A 135 11.90 14.36 1.45
C SER A 135 11.51 15.82 1.70
N PRO A 136 12.34 16.62 2.40
CA PRO A 136 12.07 18.05 2.53
C PRO A 136 12.24 18.83 1.21
N THR A 137 12.95 18.25 0.24
CA THR A 137 13.20 18.88 -1.07
C THR A 137 11.97 18.75 -1.97
N ASN A 138 11.45 17.53 -2.10
CA ASN A 138 10.24 17.25 -2.88
C ASN A 138 8.96 17.61 -2.10
N ARG A 139 9.05 17.71 -0.77
CA ARG A 139 7.93 17.80 0.17
C ARG A 139 6.99 16.60 0.05
N ASP A 140 7.57 15.42 -0.06
CA ASP A 140 6.87 14.19 -0.40
C ASP A 140 7.14 13.07 0.61
N HIS A 141 6.10 12.24 0.81
CA HIS A 141 6.19 11.01 1.59
C HIS A 141 6.31 9.77 0.71
N PHE A 142 7.38 9.02 0.94
CA PHE A 142 7.67 7.78 0.25
C PHE A 142 7.42 6.55 1.12
N TYR A 143 6.77 5.52 0.53
CA TYR A 143 6.39 4.29 1.21
C TYR A 143 6.90 3.05 0.48
N THR A 144 7.56 2.16 1.22
CA THR A 144 8.10 0.93 0.66
C THR A 144 8.17 -0.20 1.69
N THR A 145 8.10 -1.44 1.22
CA THR A 145 8.42 -2.64 2.00
C THR A 145 9.88 -3.08 1.85
N SER A 146 10.62 -2.49 0.90
CA SER A 146 12.02 -2.80 0.64
C SER A 146 12.93 -1.92 1.47
N ALA A 147 13.66 -2.53 2.42
CA ALA A 147 14.68 -1.80 3.20
C ALA A 147 15.79 -1.23 2.30
N THR A 148 16.15 -1.93 1.23
CA THR A 148 17.13 -1.45 0.23
C THR A 148 16.62 -0.23 -0.51
N GLU A 149 15.33 -0.18 -0.86
CA GLU A 149 14.74 0.99 -1.51
C GLU A 149 14.69 2.17 -0.55
N ARG A 150 14.23 1.95 0.69
CA ARG A 150 14.23 2.96 1.77
C ARG A 150 15.62 3.59 1.97
N ASP A 151 16.66 2.77 2.03
CA ASP A 151 18.03 3.23 2.33
C ASP A 151 18.73 3.81 1.09
N GLY A 152 18.28 3.45 -0.12
CA GLY A 152 18.85 3.88 -1.38
C GLY A 152 18.17 5.09 -2.03
N GLU A 153 16.96 5.44 -1.58
CA GLU A 153 16.17 6.53 -2.16
C GLU A 153 16.79 7.89 -1.80
N THR A 154 17.34 8.56 -2.81
CA THR A 154 18.19 9.74 -2.59
C THR A 154 17.36 10.96 -2.22
N GLY A 155 17.71 11.62 -1.12
CA GLY A 155 16.99 12.82 -0.66
C GLY A 155 15.76 12.53 0.18
N TYR A 156 15.52 11.25 0.51
CA TYR A 156 14.53 10.82 1.48
C TYR A 156 15.22 10.37 2.76
N THR A 157 14.61 10.66 3.91
CA THR A 157 15.07 10.19 5.23
C THR A 157 14.00 9.31 5.84
N PHE A 158 14.39 8.12 6.30
CA PHE A 158 13.49 7.22 7.02
C PHE A 158 12.90 7.91 8.26
N GLU A 159 11.58 7.83 8.41
CA GLU A 159 10.87 8.36 9.57
C GLU A 159 10.45 7.25 10.53
N LEU A 160 9.62 6.31 10.05
CA LEU A 160 8.99 5.27 10.87
C LEU A 160 8.43 4.11 10.05
N ILE A 161 7.97 3.06 10.75
CA ILE A 161 7.14 2.00 10.18
C ILE A 161 5.68 2.44 10.29
N ALA A 162 5.03 2.73 9.16
CA ALA A 162 3.65 3.25 9.11
C ALA A 162 2.59 2.18 9.44
N GLY A 163 2.96 0.92 9.27
CA GLY A 163 2.12 -0.25 9.53
C GLY A 163 2.78 -1.51 8.96
N TYR A 164 2.04 -2.61 8.93
CA TYR A 164 2.50 -3.87 8.36
C TYR A 164 1.54 -4.34 7.27
N VAL A 165 2.10 -4.62 6.09
CA VAL A 165 1.35 -4.95 4.86
C VAL A 165 1.71 -6.34 4.40
N LEU A 166 0.87 -6.93 3.55
CA LEU A 166 1.20 -8.22 2.96
C LEU A 166 2.19 -8.01 1.80
N PRO A 167 3.29 -8.78 1.73
CA PRO A 167 4.13 -8.76 0.55
C PRO A 167 3.32 -9.24 -0.66
N LEU A 168 3.65 -8.74 -1.85
CA LEU A 168 3.10 -9.33 -3.06
C LEU A 168 3.54 -10.79 -3.12
N ALA A 169 2.60 -11.69 -3.37
CA ALA A 169 2.92 -13.08 -3.63
C ALA A 169 3.99 -13.11 -4.74
N SER A 170 5.18 -13.61 -4.41
CA SER A 170 6.26 -13.74 -5.37
C SER A 170 5.85 -14.79 -6.39
N GLY A 171 5.19 -14.34 -7.46
CA GLY A 171 4.75 -15.17 -8.58
C GLY A 171 4.15 -16.51 -8.17
N SER A 172 2.88 -16.54 -7.76
CA SER A 172 2.06 -17.74 -7.98
C SER A 172 1.84 -17.89 -9.49
N SER A 173 2.86 -18.38 -10.19
CA SER A 173 2.62 -19.14 -11.41
C SER A 173 1.77 -20.33 -10.99
N SER A 174 0.48 -20.27 -11.29
CA SER A 174 -0.46 -21.37 -11.13
C SER A 174 0.11 -22.63 -11.79
N ALA A 175 0.74 -23.50 -11.01
CA ALA A 175 1.03 -24.87 -11.41
C ALA A 175 -0.28 -25.66 -11.30
N SER A 176 -1.19 -25.41 -12.25
CA SER A 176 -2.31 -26.29 -12.55
C SER A 176 -1.82 -27.34 -13.54
N GLY A 177 -1.74 -28.59 -13.08
CA GLY A 177 -1.96 -29.81 -13.84
C GLY A 177 -1.11 -30.07 -15.10
N ASN A 178 -0.27 -31.10 -15.04
CA ASN A 178 0.16 -31.85 -16.21
C ASN A 178 -1.05 -32.32 -17.04
N VAL A 179 -1.15 -31.90 -18.31
CA VAL A 179 -1.66 -32.72 -19.42
C VAL A 179 -0.80 -32.45 -20.65
N ALA A 180 -0.08 -33.47 -21.09
CA ALA A 180 0.65 -33.46 -22.35
C ALA A 180 -0.24 -33.85 -23.54
N VAL A 181 0.25 -33.51 -24.73
CA VAL A 181 -0.02 -34.08 -26.08
C VAL A 181 -0.92 -33.23 -27.01
N GLY A 182 -0.33 -32.80 -28.13
CA GLY A 182 -1.05 -32.35 -29.33
C GLY A 182 -0.22 -31.48 -30.29
N THR A 183 0.51 -32.13 -31.20
CA THR A 183 1.37 -31.55 -32.25
C THR A 183 0.63 -30.83 -33.40
N GLY A 184 1.23 -29.76 -33.96
CA GLY A 184 1.15 -29.50 -35.41
C GLY A 184 1.15 -28.03 -35.88
N GLY A 185 2.16 -27.65 -36.69
CA GLY A 185 1.93 -26.87 -37.92
C GLY A 185 2.39 -25.40 -38.01
N SER A 186 3.60 -25.20 -38.54
CA SER A 186 4.13 -24.15 -39.47
C SER A 186 3.08 -23.28 -40.21
N THR A 187 3.25 -22.01 -40.62
CA THR A 187 4.40 -21.22 -41.18
C THR A 187 3.93 -19.74 -41.46
N PRO A 188 4.70 -18.79 -42.09
CA PRO A 188 4.95 -17.45 -41.55
C PRO A 188 4.46 -16.25 -42.40
N GLY A 189 4.64 -15.03 -41.87
CA GLY A 189 4.65 -13.76 -42.60
C GLY A 189 4.28 -12.59 -41.68
N SER A 190 4.69 -11.33 -41.83
CA SER A 190 5.79 -10.62 -42.52
C SER A 190 5.45 -9.12 -42.34
N ALA A 191 6.48 -8.26 -42.24
CA ALA A 191 6.45 -6.81 -42.51
C ALA A 191 5.61 -5.91 -41.54
N SER A 192 6.25 -5.09 -40.70
CA SER A 192 6.69 -3.70 -40.95
C SER A 192 5.54 -2.69 -41.05
N ASP A 193 5.45 -1.76 -40.10
CA ASP A 193 5.68 -0.35 -40.39
C ASP A 193 5.60 0.52 -39.13
N SER A 194 6.61 1.35 -38.98
CA SER A 194 6.75 2.41 -37.99
C SER A 194 5.99 3.65 -38.47
N ALA A 195 5.14 4.22 -37.61
CA ALA A 195 4.59 5.55 -37.81
C ALA A 195 4.92 6.43 -36.58
N PRO A 196 5.46 7.66 -36.78
CA PRO A 196 5.88 8.55 -35.71
C PRO A 196 4.70 9.26 -35.02
N PRO A 197 4.87 9.75 -33.77
CA PRO A 197 3.82 10.43 -33.02
C PRO A 197 3.56 11.85 -33.56
N PRO A 198 2.31 12.35 -33.49
CA PRO A 198 2.01 13.73 -33.85
C PRO A 198 2.53 14.71 -32.80
N THR A 199 3.35 15.66 -33.24
CA THR A 199 3.78 16.82 -32.46
C THR A 199 2.65 17.84 -32.36
N ASN A 200 2.23 18.19 -31.13
CA ASN A 200 1.42 19.38 -30.90
C ASN A 200 2.19 20.38 -30.03
N THR A 201 2.61 21.46 -30.69
CA THR A 201 3.10 22.69 -30.07
C THR A 201 1.91 23.52 -29.60
N ASN A 202 1.77 23.74 -28.30
CA ASN A 202 1.14 24.96 -27.83
C ASN A 202 1.80 25.50 -26.56
N SER A 203 2.54 26.58 -26.76
CA SER A 203 3.18 27.39 -25.72
C SER A 203 2.19 28.46 -25.26
N SER A 204 1.97 28.58 -23.95
CA SER A 204 1.61 29.88 -23.34
C SER A 204 1.91 29.90 -21.84
N PRO A 205 2.46 31.00 -21.31
CA PRO A 205 3.05 31.03 -19.98
C PRO A 205 2.02 31.45 -18.92
N ARG A 206 2.05 30.83 -17.74
CA ARG A 206 1.36 31.37 -16.55
C ARG A 206 2.29 31.54 -15.36
N ARG A 207 2.84 32.75 -15.32
CA ARG A 207 2.89 33.71 -14.20
C ARG A 207 3.17 33.12 -12.80
N SER A 208 4.40 33.35 -12.35
CA SER A 208 4.87 33.19 -10.98
C SER A 208 4.11 34.08 -9.99
N SER A 209 3.73 33.51 -8.85
CA SER A 209 3.59 34.25 -7.60
C SER A 209 4.42 33.57 -6.52
N ARG A 210 5.48 34.27 -6.11
CA ARG A 210 6.38 33.89 -5.03
C ARG A 210 5.62 33.93 -3.71
N GLY A 211 5.68 32.85 -2.94
CA GLY A 211 5.27 32.78 -1.53
C GLY A 211 6.30 31.97 -0.76
N THR A 212 7.25 32.66 -0.14
CA THR A 212 8.22 32.08 0.79
C THR A 212 7.54 31.78 2.11
N TRP A 213 7.50 30.51 2.52
CA TRP A 213 7.23 30.11 3.90
C TRP A 213 8.23 29.04 4.31
N LEU A 214 9.30 29.46 4.97
CA LEU A 214 9.99 28.62 5.95
C LEU A 214 9.07 28.53 7.18
N LEU A 215 8.85 27.33 7.71
CA LEU A 215 9.05 26.99 9.13
C LEU A 215 8.69 25.51 9.39
N SER A 216 9.71 24.74 9.74
CA SER A 216 9.75 23.82 10.89
C SER A 216 8.69 22.72 11.06
N LEU A 217 9.00 21.51 10.59
CA LEU A 217 8.58 20.25 11.21
C LEU A 217 9.82 19.48 11.63
N LEU A 218 10.42 19.92 12.73
CA LEU A 218 11.32 19.11 13.53
C LEU A 218 10.53 18.70 14.78
N PHE A 219 9.71 17.66 14.67
CA PHE A 219 9.17 17.02 15.87
C PHE A 219 10.17 15.95 16.31
N ILE A 220 11.00 16.37 17.25
CA ILE A 220 11.93 15.54 17.99
C ILE A 220 11.11 14.47 18.73
N CYS A 221 11.47 13.22 18.45
CA CYS A 221 11.16 12.07 19.26
C CYS A 221 11.80 12.26 20.65
N THR A 222 10.97 12.46 21.68
CA THR A 222 11.40 12.29 23.07
C THR A 222 10.41 11.38 23.78
N VAL A 223 10.76 10.10 23.86
CA VAL A 223 10.30 9.21 24.92
C VAL A 223 11.52 8.49 25.49
N LEU A 224 12.05 9.04 26.58
CA LEU A 224 12.47 8.33 27.79
C LEU A 224 12.17 9.25 28.98
#